data_AF-A0A355EUP6-F1
#
_entry.id   AF-A0A355EUP6-F1
#
_cell.length_a   1.000
_cell.length_b   1.000
_cell.length_c   1.000
_cell.angle_alpha   90.00
_cell.angle_beta   90.00
_cell.angle_gamma   90.00
#
_symmetry.space_group_name_H-M   'P 1'
#
loop_
_entity.id
_entity.type
_entity.pdbx_description
1 polymer ?
#
loop_
_entity_poly.entity_id
_entity_poly.type
_entity_poly.pdbx_seq_one_letter_code
_entity_poly.pdbx_strand_id
1 'polypeptide(L)'
;MEAVYPLSPLQKGLLFHALAAPERDPYFQQATCRLEGPLERDAFSGAWQRLVDRHPVLRTAFAWQGLEDPLQVVGRQVRVPFVEHDWRTVDAAEQERRWEALVEQDRRAGFNPSKAPLLRICLARVEDETHLLLWSFHHLLLDGWSMSRLLSELFVLYAALRAGEEPALKTPRPFRDFIAWLQARDMGAAERFWRRELAGFTDPTPVPAERLGPAPAAGGRGEAGLSLAPDTTAAIQELARRGRLTLGTLIQGAWALLLGRATGEDDVVFGLTVSGRPPSLPGAELMIGPFLNTLPSRVRLRDDLPVSRWLSGLQERQVEVRELEDSPLPQVQAWSDVPKGAALFETLVVIENYPLAVSRRDAAGLAVQDIRVAEGSHYPLMLVVAPGHRLFLKLNYDRVRCDELAVSRLLLHLALLLDRFASNPERPVGEVPLLSSAEHHQVVCELNSAVADYRLDRGLHELVEAQVDRTPDGVAVVDEDGGRITYRELERRANALARRLCALGVGPEVRVGVCLERSVEMPVALLAVLKAGGAYVPLDPFHPRERLEHVVADAAFPVLIVQESVRHAVPAGRARVLPLQRGEEVAYPKDGGRRPGGATPDNLAYVIYTSGS
;
A
#
# COMPACT_ATOMS: atom_id res chain seq x y z
N MET A 1 17.29 40.62 -17.40
CA MET A 1 17.18 39.25 -17.93
C MET A 1 18.52 38.83 -18.52
N GLU A 2 19.00 37.63 -18.20
CA GLU A 2 20.28 37.05 -18.66
C GLU A 2 20.07 35.98 -19.73
N ALA A 3 19.11 35.08 -19.52
CA ALA A 3 18.79 33.99 -20.44
C ALA A 3 17.32 33.57 -20.31
N VAL A 4 16.77 32.97 -21.37
CA VAL A 4 15.44 32.37 -21.41
C VAL A 4 15.52 31.04 -22.14
N TYR A 5 14.95 29.97 -21.58
CA TYR A 5 14.94 28.64 -22.17
C TYR A 5 13.77 27.80 -21.63
N PRO A 6 13.36 26.71 -22.30
CA PRO A 6 12.24 25.88 -21.86
C PRO A 6 12.48 25.18 -20.52
N LEU A 7 11.41 24.74 -19.87
CA LEU A 7 11.47 23.86 -18.69
C LEU A 7 11.87 22.44 -19.10
N SER A 8 12.57 21.73 -18.23
CA SER A 8 12.66 20.26 -18.34
C SER A 8 11.27 19.63 -18.13
N PRO A 9 11.03 18.41 -18.64
CA PRO A 9 9.75 17.72 -18.41
C PRO A 9 9.41 17.55 -16.93
N LEU A 10 10.41 17.29 -16.08
CA LEU A 10 10.25 17.29 -14.63
C LEU A 10 9.73 18.65 -14.15
N GLN A 11 10.43 19.74 -14.48
CA GLN A 11 10.03 21.08 -14.04
C GLN A 11 8.61 21.44 -14.50
N LYS A 12 8.17 21.00 -15.69
CA LYS A 12 6.78 21.17 -16.15
C LYS A 12 5.80 20.47 -15.21
N GLY A 13 6.08 19.22 -14.82
CA GLY A 13 5.26 18.47 -13.84
C GLY A 13 5.25 19.13 -12.46
N LEU A 14 6.42 19.54 -11.94
CA LEU A 14 6.52 20.24 -10.66
C LEU A 14 5.69 21.54 -10.66
N LEU A 15 5.82 22.34 -11.71
CA LEU A 15 5.07 23.59 -11.87
C LEU A 15 3.56 23.32 -11.93
N PHE A 16 3.14 22.30 -12.70
CA PHE A 16 1.72 21.92 -12.80
C PHE A 16 1.10 21.62 -11.43
N HIS A 17 1.74 20.77 -10.63
CA HIS A 17 1.23 20.41 -9.30
C HIS A 17 1.28 21.59 -8.31
N ALA A 18 2.35 22.41 -8.34
CA ALA A 18 2.44 23.60 -7.50
C ALA A 18 1.29 24.58 -7.80
N LEU A 19 0.92 24.74 -9.08
CA LEU A 19 -0.22 25.57 -9.49
C LEU A 19 -1.58 24.95 -9.16
N ALA A 20 -1.68 23.61 -9.16
CA ALA A 20 -2.92 22.90 -8.82
C ALA A 20 -3.22 22.89 -7.31
N ALA A 21 -2.20 23.08 -6.46
CA ALA A 21 -2.32 23.09 -5.00
C ALA A 21 -1.81 24.41 -4.38
N PRO A 22 -2.43 25.56 -4.68
CA PRO A 22 -1.89 26.87 -4.30
C PRO A 22 -1.82 27.11 -2.78
N GLU A 23 -2.64 26.42 -2.00
CA GLU A 23 -2.60 26.53 -0.53
C GLU A 23 -1.48 25.70 0.11
N ARG A 24 -1.00 24.66 -0.61
CA ARG A 24 0.06 23.80 -0.11
C ARG A 24 0.84 23.17 -1.27
N ASP A 25 1.84 23.92 -1.72
CA ASP A 25 2.79 23.46 -2.74
C ASP A 25 3.53 22.20 -2.25
N PRO A 26 3.34 21.02 -2.90
CA PRO A 26 4.00 19.79 -2.51
C PRO A 26 5.52 19.81 -2.78
N TYR A 27 6.04 20.84 -3.44
CA TYR A 27 7.43 20.94 -3.88
C TYR A 27 8.19 22.10 -3.26
N PHE A 28 7.57 22.75 -2.27
CA PHE A 28 8.23 23.63 -1.33
C PHE A 28 9.05 22.81 -0.32
N GLN A 29 10.29 23.21 -0.10
CA GLN A 29 11.26 22.47 0.72
C GLN A 29 11.80 23.36 1.83
N GLN A 30 12.00 22.78 3.01
CA GLN A 30 12.68 23.43 4.14
C GLN A 30 13.79 22.52 4.66
N ALA A 31 14.99 23.06 4.72
CA ALA A 31 16.11 22.47 5.44
C ALA A 31 16.37 23.29 6.70
N THR A 32 16.37 22.64 7.86
CA THR A 32 16.74 23.26 9.14
C THR A 32 17.99 22.61 9.70
N CYS A 33 18.87 23.39 10.30
CA CYS A 33 20.02 22.86 11.04
C CYS A 33 20.47 23.80 12.15
N ARG A 34 21.27 23.26 13.07
CA ARG A 34 21.95 24.02 14.12
C ARG A 34 23.39 24.28 13.69
N LEU A 35 23.83 25.52 13.79
CA LEU A 35 25.19 25.97 13.52
C LEU A 35 25.88 26.35 14.84
N GLU A 36 27.02 25.74 15.12
CA GLU A 36 27.80 25.99 16.33
C GLU A 36 29.20 26.54 16.00
N GLY A 37 29.57 27.65 16.61
CA GLY A 37 30.87 28.29 16.49
C GLY A 37 30.77 29.79 16.20
N PRO A 38 31.93 30.44 15.96
CA PRO A 38 32.00 31.89 15.76
C PRO A 38 31.54 32.27 14.34
N LEU A 39 30.21 32.34 14.15
CA LEU A 39 29.60 32.72 12.88
C LEU A 39 29.72 34.24 12.64
N GLU A 40 30.40 34.62 11.57
CA GLU A 40 30.48 36.00 11.09
C GLU A 40 29.35 36.28 10.10
N ARG A 41 28.35 37.01 10.58
CA ARG A 41 27.09 37.26 9.90
C ARG A 41 27.25 37.79 8.48
N ASP A 42 28.07 38.81 8.29
CA ASP A 42 28.21 39.46 6.97
C ASP A 42 28.94 38.57 5.96
N ALA A 43 29.94 37.80 6.41
CA ALA A 43 30.59 36.80 5.58
C ALA A 43 29.61 35.67 5.21
N PHE A 44 28.76 35.23 6.14
CA PHE A 44 27.78 34.17 5.90
C PHE A 44 26.67 34.60 4.94
N SER A 45 26.10 35.79 5.16
CA SER A 45 25.11 36.38 4.24
C SER A 45 25.72 36.66 2.86
N GLY A 46 26.97 37.15 2.82
CA GLY A 46 27.72 37.35 1.59
C GLY A 46 28.01 36.05 0.83
N ALA A 47 28.26 34.94 1.54
CA ALA A 47 28.48 33.63 0.94
C ALA A 47 27.22 33.14 0.20
N TRP A 48 26.05 33.28 0.82
CA TRP A 48 24.76 32.98 0.17
C TRP A 48 24.53 33.83 -1.08
N GLN A 49 24.82 35.13 -1.03
CA GLN A 49 24.68 36.00 -2.19
C GLN A 49 25.63 35.59 -3.33
N ARG A 50 26.92 35.33 -3.03
CA ARG A 50 27.89 34.84 -4.02
C ARG A 50 27.47 33.50 -4.63
N LEU A 51 26.85 32.63 -3.83
CA LEU A 51 26.34 31.34 -4.30
C LEU A 51 25.21 31.52 -5.33
N VAL A 52 24.27 32.43 -5.08
CA VAL A 52 23.17 32.75 -6.02
C VAL A 52 23.68 33.45 -7.28
N ASP A 53 24.65 34.35 -7.15
CA ASP A 53 25.26 35.01 -8.31
C ASP A 53 26.00 34.01 -9.20
N ARG A 54 26.68 33.02 -8.58
CA ARG A 54 27.44 31.97 -9.25
C ARG A 54 26.58 31.01 -10.06
N HIS A 55 25.37 30.69 -9.61
CA HIS A 55 24.52 29.65 -10.19
C HIS A 55 23.27 30.25 -10.84
N PRO A 56 23.20 30.36 -12.18
CA PRO A 56 22.06 30.98 -12.88
C PRO A 56 20.69 30.39 -12.52
N VAL A 57 20.63 29.08 -12.24
CA VAL A 57 19.36 28.42 -11.84
C VAL A 57 18.77 29.05 -10.58
N LEU A 58 19.59 29.50 -9.62
CA LEU A 58 19.11 30.13 -8.38
C LEU A 58 18.49 31.52 -8.59
N ARG A 59 18.73 32.13 -9.76
CA ARG A 59 18.19 33.43 -10.19
C ARG A 59 17.01 33.28 -11.15
N THR A 60 16.43 32.08 -11.27
CA THR A 60 15.40 31.74 -12.25
C THR A 60 13.99 31.91 -11.70
N ALA A 61 13.13 32.51 -12.52
CA ALA A 61 11.67 32.53 -12.37
C ALA A 61 11.01 31.74 -13.51
N PHE A 62 9.74 31.40 -13.36
CA PHE A 62 8.98 30.58 -14.32
C PHE A 62 7.81 31.39 -14.91
N ALA A 63 7.73 31.42 -16.24
CA ALA A 63 6.66 32.07 -16.97
C ALA A 63 5.83 31.02 -17.72
N TRP A 64 4.51 31.05 -17.59
CA TRP A 64 3.60 30.11 -18.27
C TRP A 64 2.32 30.79 -18.80
N GLN A 65 1.94 31.93 -18.23
CA GLN A 65 0.70 32.62 -18.57
C GLN A 65 0.77 33.19 -19.99
N GLY A 66 -0.17 32.79 -20.85
CA GLY A 66 -0.24 33.25 -22.24
C GLY A 66 0.85 32.67 -23.15
N LEU A 67 1.56 31.63 -22.69
CA LEU A 67 2.57 30.91 -23.47
C LEU A 67 2.08 29.51 -23.79
N GLU A 68 2.43 29.00 -24.97
CA GLU A 68 2.15 27.61 -25.38
C GLU A 68 2.93 26.62 -24.49
N ASP A 69 4.20 26.93 -24.24
CA ASP A 69 5.07 26.18 -23.34
C ASP A 69 5.62 27.10 -22.24
N PRO A 70 5.73 26.62 -20.99
CA PRO A 70 6.35 27.39 -19.93
C PRO A 70 7.85 27.58 -20.19
N LEU A 71 8.37 28.71 -19.75
CA LEU A 71 9.77 29.13 -19.91
C LEU A 71 10.44 29.45 -18.57
N GLN A 72 11.73 29.15 -18.47
CA GLN A 72 12.64 29.60 -17.43
C GLN A 72 13.19 30.97 -17.81
N VAL A 73 13.10 31.94 -16.90
CA VAL A 73 13.60 33.31 -17.09
C VAL A 73 14.67 33.60 -16.04
N VAL A 74 15.92 33.71 -16.48
CA VAL A 74 17.08 33.95 -15.61
C VAL A 74 17.25 35.46 -15.41
N GLY A 75 17.18 35.92 -14.17
CA GLY A 75 17.52 37.31 -13.80
C GLY A 75 19.02 37.58 -13.95
N ARG A 76 19.44 38.83 -14.24
CA ARG A 76 20.88 39.17 -14.28
C ARG A 76 21.49 39.26 -12.88
N GLN A 77 20.71 39.77 -11.94
CA GLN A 77 21.05 39.85 -10.53
C GLN A 77 19.76 39.66 -9.74
N VAL A 78 19.86 38.95 -8.63
CA VAL A 78 18.75 38.74 -7.70
C VAL A 78 19.35 38.79 -6.31
N ARG A 79 18.73 39.57 -5.42
CA ARG A 79 19.17 39.65 -4.03
C ARG A 79 18.57 38.49 -3.24
N VAL A 80 19.41 37.79 -2.48
CA VAL A 80 18.96 36.72 -1.58
C VAL A 80 18.20 37.33 -0.40
N PRO A 81 16.94 36.93 -0.15
CA PRO A 81 16.27 37.27 1.09
C PRO A 81 16.98 36.58 2.25
N PHE A 82 17.55 37.37 3.15
CA PHE A 82 18.25 36.92 4.34
C PHE A 82 17.70 37.67 5.55
N VAL A 83 17.04 36.96 6.45
CA VAL A 83 16.47 37.52 7.68
C VAL A 83 17.24 36.95 8.87
N GLU A 84 17.50 37.79 9.86
CA GLU A 84 18.17 37.40 11.09
C GLU A 84 17.34 37.80 12.30
N HIS A 85 17.25 36.90 13.26
CA HIS A 85 16.63 37.12 14.55
C HIS A 85 17.66 36.95 15.67
N ASP A 86 17.70 37.90 16.61
CA ASP A 86 18.49 37.77 17.82
C ASP A 86 17.57 37.37 18.99
N TRP A 87 17.72 36.14 19.45
CA TRP A 87 16.95 35.56 20.55
C TRP A 87 17.80 35.22 21.76
N ARG A 88 19.04 35.73 21.84
CA ARG A 88 19.95 35.45 22.97
C ARG A 88 19.39 35.87 24.34
N THR A 89 18.49 36.83 24.37
CA THR A 89 17.82 37.33 25.58
C THR A 89 16.46 36.68 25.86
N VAL A 90 16.04 35.74 25.01
CA VAL A 90 14.77 35.02 25.10
C VAL A 90 15.01 33.71 25.83
N ASP A 91 14.08 33.29 26.70
CA ASP A 91 14.19 32.00 27.36
C ASP A 91 14.07 30.83 26.36
N ALA A 92 14.71 29.70 26.68
CA ALA A 92 14.80 28.56 25.76
C ALA A 92 13.45 27.98 25.33
N ALA A 93 12.43 27.99 26.20
CA ALA A 93 11.11 27.47 25.86
C ALA A 93 10.37 28.39 24.87
N GLU A 94 10.55 29.71 25.01
CA GLU A 94 10.06 30.69 24.05
C GLU A 94 10.87 30.71 22.75
N GLN A 95 12.18 30.46 22.80
CA GLN A 95 13.00 30.27 21.58
C GLN A 95 12.46 29.12 20.73
N GLU A 96 12.16 27.97 21.34
CA GLU A 96 11.59 26.81 20.64
C GLU A 96 10.24 27.14 20.00
N ARG A 97 9.31 27.74 20.77
CA ARG A 97 8.01 28.17 20.23
C ARG A 97 8.13 29.14 19.07
N ARG A 98 9.05 30.11 19.16
CA ARG A 98 9.32 31.08 18.08
C ARG A 98 9.90 30.41 16.86
N TRP A 99 10.79 29.43 17.05
CA TRP A 99 11.37 28.65 15.97
C TRP A 99 10.29 27.85 15.22
N GLU A 100 9.46 27.10 15.94
CA GLU A 100 8.35 26.34 15.36
C GLU A 100 7.37 27.25 14.60
N ALA A 101 7.01 28.38 15.20
CA ALA A 101 6.13 29.37 14.57
C ALA A 101 6.76 29.97 13.30
N LEU A 102 8.06 30.26 13.32
CA LEU A 102 8.79 30.81 12.19
C LEU A 102 8.87 29.81 11.03
N VAL A 103 9.18 28.55 11.32
CA VAL A 103 9.22 27.47 10.31
C VAL A 103 7.86 27.29 9.65
N GLU A 104 6.78 27.30 10.44
CA GLU A 104 5.42 27.13 9.92
C GLU A 104 4.90 28.37 9.18
N GLN A 105 5.22 29.59 9.66
CA GLN A 105 4.91 30.83 8.95
C GLN A 105 5.60 30.87 7.59
N ASP A 106 6.88 30.50 7.56
CA ASP A 106 7.66 30.41 6.33
C ASP A 106 7.03 29.42 5.35
N ARG A 107 6.63 28.23 5.84
CA ARG A 107 5.94 27.23 5.02
C ARG A 107 4.64 27.77 4.40
N ARG A 108 3.82 28.47 5.19
CA ARG A 108 2.57 29.09 4.72
C ARG A 108 2.79 30.20 3.70
N ALA A 109 3.90 30.93 3.81
CA ALA A 109 4.23 31.98 2.87
C ALA A 109 4.53 31.43 1.46
N GLY A 110 5.02 30.19 1.35
CA GLY A 110 5.29 29.51 0.09
C GLY A 110 6.22 30.29 -0.86
N PHE A 111 6.19 29.97 -2.15
CA PHE A 111 6.83 30.78 -3.18
C PHE A 111 5.85 31.08 -4.31
N ASN A 112 6.02 32.22 -4.98
CA ASN A 112 5.39 32.47 -6.27
C ASN A 112 6.38 32.09 -7.38
N PRO A 113 6.14 31.03 -8.17
CA PRO A 113 7.07 30.57 -9.20
C PRO A 113 7.44 31.64 -10.24
N SER A 114 6.59 32.66 -10.47
CA SER A 114 6.87 33.77 -11.39
C SER A 114 7.83 34.83 -10.85
N LYS A 115 8.26 34.75 -9.58
CA LYS A 115 9.11 35.77 -8.95
C LYS A 115 10.39 35.15 -8.38
N ALA A 116 11.52 35.43 -9.00
CA ALA A 116 12.82 35.06 -8.47
C ALA A 116 13.21 35.96 -7.27
N PRO A 117 13.94 35.43 -6.28
CA PRO A 117 14.41 34.05 -6.19
C PRO A 117 13.38 33.13 -5.51
N LEU A 118 13.36 31.85 -5.88
CA LEU A 118 12.58 30.81 -5.18
C LEU A 118 13.41 30.16 -4.07
N LEU A 119 14.15 30.99 -3.32
CA LEU A 119 14.93 30.59 -2.17
C LEU A 119 15.01 31.75 -1.17
N ARG A 120 15.11 31.43 0.12
CA ARG A 120 15.33 32.40 1.20
C ARG A 120 15.97 31.77 2.42
N ILE A 121 16.64 32.60 3.20
CA ILE A 121 17.42 32.18 4.36
C ILE A 121 16.93 32.94 5.60
N CYS A 122 16.72 32.21 6.68
CA CYS A 122 16.48 32.76 8.00
C CYS A 122 17.50 32.21 8.99
N LEU A 123 18.12 33.09 9.77
CA LEU A 123 19.07 32.74 10.80
C LEU A 123 18.55 33.24 12.15
N ALA A 124 18.43 32.37 13.14
CA ALA A 124 18.09 32.77 14.51
C ALA A 124 19.28 32.53 15.42
N ARG A 125 19.84 33.60 15.99
CA ARG A 125 20.92 33.52 16.97
C ARG A 125 20.31 33.27 18.35
N VAL A 126 20.53 32.08 18.91
CA VAL A 126 19.95 31.66 20.20
C VAL A 126 20.95 31.79 21.36
N GLU A 127 22.24 31.70 21.07
CA GLU A 127 23.34 32.00 22.00
C GLU A 127 24.47 32.72 21.24
N ASP A 128 25.57 33.05 21.91
CA ASP A 128 26.67 33.79 21.27
C ASP A 128 27.32 33.03 20.11
N GLU A 129 27.46 31.72 20.22
CA GLU A 129 28.04 30.85 19.18
C GLU A 129 27.05 29.82 18.63
N THR A 130 25.75 29.98 18.93
CA THR A 130 24.73 29.02 18.56
C THR A 130 23.66 29.68 17.71
N HIS A 131 23.43 29.13 16.52
CA HIS A 131 22.43 29.61 15.58
C HIS A 131 21.54 28.48 15.04
N LEU A 132 20.28 28.79 14.79
CA LEU A 132 19.36 27.94 14.04
C LEU A 132 19.23 28.51 12.62
N LEU A 133 19.49 27.69 11.61
CA LEU A 133 19.38 28.05 10.20
C LEU A 133 18.12 27.40 9.62
N LEU A 134 17.30 28.20 8.95
CA LEU A 134 16.22 27.75 8.09
C LEU A 134 16.54 28.18 6.67
N TRP A 135 16.66 27.20 5.78
CA TRP A 135 16.82 27.39 4.35
C TRP A 135 15.60 26.85 3.63
N SER A 136 14.85 27.75 3.01
CA SER A 136 13.65 27.40 2.24
C SER A 136 13.92 27.60 0.75
N PHE A 137 13.52 26.63 -0.06
CA PHE A 137 13.69 26.67 -1.52
C PHE A 137 12.60 25.85 -2.21
N HIS A 138 12.47 25.99 -3.53
CA HIS A 138 11.55 25.19 -4.33
C HIS A 138 12.30 24.15 -5.16
N HIS A 139 11.77 22.92 -5.23
CA HIS A 139 12.32 21.85 -6.11
C HIS A 139 12.36 22.19 -7.61
N LEU A 140 11.68 23.25 -8.06
CA LEU A 140 11.86 23.78 -9.41
C LEU A 140 13.29 24.25 -9.69
N LEU A 141 14.08 24.54 -8.65
CA LEU A 141 15.46 25.00 -8.76
C LEU A 141 16.48 23.90 -8.42
N LEU A 142 16.16 22.98 -7.51
CA LEU A 142 17.13 22.10 -6.85
C LEU A 142 16.59 20.71 -6.56
N ASP A 143 17.47 19.71 -6.70
CA ASP A 143 17.31 18.37 -6.17
C ASP A 143 18.22 18.14 -4.93
N GLY A 144 18.06 17.00 -4.24
CA GLY A 144 18.87 16.67 -3.06
C GLY A 144 20.38 16.61 -3.33
N TRP A 145 20.78 16.19 -4.53
CA TRP A 145 22.19 16.21 -4.95
C TRP A 145 22.73 17.64 -5.05
N SER A 146 21.99 18.53 -5.71
CA SER A 146 22.33 19.95 -5.82
C SER A 146 22.36 20.62 -4.45
N MET A 147 21.44 20.24 -3.55
CA MET A 147 21.41 20.74 -2.18
C MET A 147 22.72 20.41 -1.42
N SER A 148 23.14 19.14 -1.41
CA SER A 148 24.41 18.73 -0.77
C SER A 148 25.62 19.47 -1.37
N ARG A 149 25.62 19.66 -2.70
CA ARG A 149 26.68 20.42 -3.37
C ARG A 149 26.69 21.90 -2.99
N LEU A 150 25.54 22.55 -2.97
CA LEU A 150 25.41 23.96 -2.61
C LEU A 150 25.86 24.21 -1.16
N LEU A 151 25.49 23.33 -0.23
CA LEU A 151 25.97 23.42 1.16
C LEU A 151 27.49 23.32 1.25
N SER A 152 28.10 22.42 0.49
CA SER A 152 29.57 22.32 0.44
C SER A 152 30.21 23.59 -0.13
N GLU A 153 29.66 24.17 -1.20
CA GLU A 153 30.16 25.41 -1.79
C GLU A 153 29.96 26.62 -0.88
N LEU A 154 28.84 26.67 -0.16
CA LEU A 154 28.53 27.72 0.81
C LEU A 154 29.65 27.85 1.85
N PHE A 155 30.08 26.74 2.45
CA PHE A 155 31.12 26.77 3.49
C PHE A 155 32.50 27.15 2.93
N VAL A 156 32.81 26.77 1.68
CA VAL A 156 34.03 27.23 0.99
C VAL A 156 33.99 28.74 0.76
N LEU A 157 32.85 29.26 0.29
CA LEU A 157 32.66 30.70 0.08
C LEU A 157 32.71 31.47 1.40
N TYR A 158 32.09 30.94 2.45
CA TYR A 158 32.08 31.53 3.78
C TYR A 158 33.50 31.63 4.36
N ALA A 159 34.27 30.53 4.32
CA ALA A 159 35.64 30.51 4.81
C ALA A 159 36.54 31.52 4.07
N ALA A 160 36.43 31.58 2.73
CA ALA A 160 37.19 32.53 1.93
C ALA A 160 36.81 33.99 2.23
N LEU A 161 35.51 34.29 2.32
CA LEU A 161 35.04 35.64 2.67
C LEU A 161 35.49 36.08 4.06
N ARG A 162 35.47 35.17 5.03
CA ARG A 162 35.95 35.42 6.39
C ARG A 162 37.45 35.69 6.44
N ALA A 163 38.23 34.95 5.64
CA ALA A 163 39.68 35.14 5.53
C ALA A 163 40.07 36.37 4.67
N GLY A 164 39.13 36.99 3.96
CA GLY A 164 39.43 38.02 2.96
C GLY A 164 40.14 37.47 1.71
N GLU A 165 39.97 36.19 1.42
CA GLU A 165 40.60 35.46 0.31
C GLU A 165 39.63 35.22 -0.86
N GLU A 166 40.17 34.93 -2.04
CA GLU A 166 39.36 34.49 -3.17
C GLU A 166 39.04 32.98 -3.07
N PRO A 167 37.78 32.56 -3.23
CA PRO A 167 37.39 31.17 -3.10
C PRO A 167 37.91 30.33 -4.28
N ALA A 168 38.53 29.20 -3.97
CA ALA A 168 39.05 28.25 -4.96
C ALA A 168 37.95 27.33 -5.54
N LEU A 169 36.95 27.89 -6.23
CA LEU A 169 35.85 27.14 -6.85
C LEU A 169 35.87 27.23 -8.39
N LYS A 170 35.87 26.07 -9.06
CA LYS A 170 35.78 25.97 -10.54
C LYS A 170 34.42 26.40 -11.06
N THR A 171 34.37 27.21 -12.12
CA THR A 171 33.12 27.67 -12.73
C THR A 171 32.26 26.49 -13.16
N PRO A 172 31.05 26.33 -12.60
CA PRO A 172 30.17 25.22 -12.91
C PRO A 172 29.54 25.43 -14.29
N ARG A 173 29.24 24.32 -14.97
CA ARG A 173 28.46 24.36 -16.21
C ARG A 173 27.01 24.75 -15.89
N PRO A 174 26.37 25.67 -16.64
CA PRO A 174 25.03 26.15 -16.29
C PRO A 174 23.94 25.14 -16.65
N PHE A 175 22.86 25.09 -15.87
CA PHE A 175 21.73 24.17 -16.07
C PHE A 175 21.10 24.22 -17.47
N ARG A 176 21.15 25.37 -18.16
CA ARG A 176 20.67 25.51 -19.55
C ARG A 176 21.32 24.52 -20.52
N ASP A 177 22.56 24.09 -20.26
CA ASP A 177 23.26 23.13 -21.10
C ASP A 177 22.67 21.73 -20.95
N PHE A 178 22.15 21.38 -19.78
CA PHE A 178 21.38 20.15 -19.57
C PHE A 178 20.03 20.22 -20.30
N ILE A 179 19.35 21.37 -20.28
CA ILE A 179 18.12 21.57 -21.05
C ILE A 179 18.38 21.39 -22.55
N ALA A 180 19.45 21.99 -23.08
CA ALA A 180 19.84 21.82 -24.47
C ALA A 180 20.20 20.35 -24.79
N TRP A 181 20.89 19.66 -23.88
CA TRP A 181 21.19 18.24 -24.01
C TRP A 181 19.92 17.39 -24.07
N LEU A 182 18.93 17.63 -23.18
CA LEU A 182 17.65 16.93 -23.17
C LEU A 182 16.88 17.12 -24.48
N GLN A 183 16.85 18.34 -25.02
CA GLN A 183 16.14 18.66 -26.26
C GLN A 183 16.75 17.97 -27.49
N ALA A 184 18.02 17.59 -27.44
CA ALA A 184 18.72 16.91 -28.52
C ALA A 184 18.55 15.38 -28.48
N ARG A 185 17.84 14.82 -27.49
CA ARG A 185 17.71 13.37 -27.33
C ARG A 185 16.76 12.75 -28.34
N ASP A 186 17.18 11.65 -28.95
CA ASP A 186 16.30 10.76 -29.70
C ASP A 186 15.58 9.82 -28.74
N MET A 187 14.25 9.91 -28.72
CA MET A 187 13.39 9.13 -27.83
C MET A 187 12.97 7.79 -28.43
N GLY A 188 13.32 7.46 -29.67
CA GLY A 188 12.85 6.25 -30.33
C GLY A 188 13.26 4.95 -29.61
N ALA A 189 14.46 4.90 -29.03
CA ALA A 189 14.90 3.76 -28.23
C ALA A 189 14.14 3.67 -26.90
N ALA A 190 13.94 4.80 -26.21
CA ALA A 190 13.17 4.88 -24.98
C ALA A 190 11.71 4.45 -25.20
N GLU A 191 11.07 4.95 -26.26
CA GLU A 191 9.68 4.59 -26.60
C GLU A 191 9.54 3.07 -26.79
N ARG A 192 10.42 2.44 -27.59
CA ARG A 192 10.38 0.99 -27.81
C ARG A 192 10.58 0.20 -26.52
N PHE A 193 11.46 0.68 -25.63
CA PHE A 193 11.70 0.06 -24.35
C PHE A 193 10.45 0.15 -23.46
N TRP A 194 9.94 1.36 -23.21
CA TRP A 194 8.83 1.58 -22.29
C TRP A 194 7.51 0.96 -22.77
N ARG A 195 7.23 0.98 -24.08
CA ARG A 195 6.09 0.25 -24.64
C ARG A 195 6.14 -1.24 -24.35
N ARG A 196 7.32 -1.85 -24.44
CA ARG A 196 7.51 -3.27 -24.14
C ARG A 196 7.40 -3.53 -22.63
N GLU A 197 8.04 -2.68 -21.82
CA GLU A 197 8.09 -2.86 -20.36
C GLU A 197 6.71 -2.70 -19.71
N LEU A 198 5.91 -1.74 -20.20
CA LEU A 198 4.59 -1.43 -19.66
C LEU A 198 3.43 -2.14 -20.39
N ALA A 199 3.72 -2.96 -21.39
CA ALA A 199 2.70 -3.69 -22.16
C ALA A 199 1.78 -4.52 -21.26
N GLY A 200 0.48 -4.37 -21.44
CA GLY A 200 -0.55 -5.08 -20.67
C GLY A 200 -0.72 -4.63 -19.22
N PHE A 201 -0.03 -3.56 -18.78
CA PHE A 201 -0.33 -2.91 -17.51
C PHE A 201 -1.39 -1.83 -17.75
N THR A 202 -2.56 -1.99 -17.14
CA THR A 202 -3.74 -1.16 -17.43
C THR A 202 -4.25 -0.41 -16.21
N ASP A 203 -4.12 -0.98 -15.02
CA ASP A 203 -4.60 -0.40 -13.77
C ASP A 203 -3.45 -0.11 -12.81
N PRO A 204 -3.37 1.08 -12.20
CA PRO A 204 -2.33 1.41 -11.24
C PRO A 204 -2.41 0.51 -10.00
N THR A 205 -1.25 0.16 -9.45
CA THR A 205 -1.19 -0.61 -8.20
C THR A 205 -1.85 0.18 -7.06
N PRO A 206 -2.85 -0.39 -6.37
CA PRO A 206 -3.54 0.28 -5.28
C PRO A 206 -2.59 0.69 -4.15
N VAL A 207 -2.91 1.76 -3.43
CA VAL A 207 -2.14 2.16 -2.25
C VAL A 207 -2.43 1.21 -1.09
N PRO A 208 -1.44 0.45 -0.55
CA PRO A 208 -1.71 -0.57 0.47
C PRO A 208 -2.41 -0.05 1.72
N ALA A 209 -2.09 1.18 2.14
CA ALA A 209 -2.64 1.77 3.36
C ALA A 209 -4.16 1.97 3.31
N GLU A 210 -4.75 2.10 2.11
CA GLU A 210 -6.21 2.23 1.93
C GLU A 210 -6.96 0.95 2.28
N ARG A 211 -6.29 -0.21 2.20
CA ARG A 211 -6.87 -1.51 2.52
C ARG A 211 -6.58 -1.95 3.95
N LEU A 212 -5.52 -1.41 4.56
CA LEU A 212 -4.99 -1.86 5.85
C LEU A 212 -5.48 -1.02 7.05
N GLY A 213 -6.12 0.13 6.80
CA GLY A 213 -6.53 1.07 7.84
C GLY A 213 -8.05 1.30 7.92
N PRO A 214 -8.54 1.89 9.03
CA PRO A 214 -9.89 2.45 9.11
C PRO A 214 -10.07 3.62 8.11
N ALA A 215 -11.29 4.12 7.96
CA ALA A 215 -11.58 5.25 7.06
C ALA A 215 -10.65 6.46 7.36
N PRO A 216 -10.09 7.12 6.33
CA PRO A 216 -9.12 8.20 6.50
C PRO A 216 -9.66 9.41 7.29
N ALA A 217 -8.75 10.15 7.95
CA ALA A 217 -9.06 11.33 8.75
C ALA A 217 -8.89 12.65 7.96
N ALA A 218 -9.21 13.78 8.61
CA ALA A 218 -9.18 15.12 7.98
C ALA A 218 -7.82 15.48 7.37
N GLY A 219 -7.87 16.22 6.25
CA GLY A 219 -6.79 16.33 5.28
C GLY A 219 -5.45 16.87 5.77
N GLY A 220 -4.41 16.62 4.97
CA GLY A 220 -3.04 16.99 5.29
C GLY A 220 -2.05 15.91 4.86
N ARG A 221 -0.82 16.02 5.36
CA ARG A 221 0.26 15.05 5.10
C ARG A 221 0.79 14.56 6.43
N GLY A 222 1.07 13.28 6.53
CA GLY A 222 1.73 12.66 7.67
C GLY A 222 3.09 12.10 7.28
N GLU A 223 3.91 11.86 8.30
CA GLU A 223 5.17 11.14 8.18
C GLU A 223 5.25 10.06 9.26
N ALA A 224 5.87 8.94 8.93
CA ALA A 224 6.24 7.90 9.88
C ALA A 224 7.64 7.39 9.54
N GLY A 225 8.47 7.10 10.55
CA GLY A 225 9.86 6.72 10.35
C GLY A 225 10.29 5.55 11.21
N LEU A 226 11.20 4.73 10.69
CA LEU A 226 11.76 3.56 11.36
C LEU A 226 13.26 3.44 11.05
N SER A 227 14.08 3.35 12.11
CA SER A 227 15.52 3.11 12.00
C SER A 227 15.87 1.66 12.30
N LEU A 228 16.38 0.94 11.31
CA LEU A 228 16.82 -0.45 11.48
C LEU A 228 18.01 -0.51 12.44
N ALA A 229 18.16 -1.64 13.13
CA ALA A 229 19.34 -1.89 13.97
C ALA A 229 20.62 -1.92 13.11
N PRO A 230 21.78 -1.56 13.67
CA PRO A 230 23.07 -1.62 12.95
C PRO A 230 23.37 -3.00 12.38
N ASP A 231 23.11 -4.06 13.14
CA ASP A 231 23.39 -5.45 12.71
C ASP A 231 22.53 -5.86 11.51
N THR A 232 21.23 -5.53 11.54
CA THR A 232 20.32 -5.74 10.40
C THR A 232 20.76 -4.93 9.18
N THR A 233 21.16 -3.68 9.40
CA THR A 233 21.67 -2.80 8.32
C THR A 233 22.92 -3.39 7.68
N ALA A 234 23.86 -3.88 8.49
CA ALA A 234 25.08 -4.54 8.01
C ALA A 234 24.78 -5.84 7.26
N ALA A 235 23.81 -6.63 7.73
CA ALA A 235 23.39 -7.86 7.04
C ALA A 235 22.78 -7.57 5.66
N ILE A 236 21.94 -6.53 5.54
CA ILE A 236 21.38 -6.07 4.26
C ILE A 236 22.51 -5.60 3.31
N GLN A 237 23.46 -4.82 3.81
CA GLN A 237 24.62 -4.36 3.02
C GLN A 237 25.50 -5.54 2.57
N GLU A 238 25.69 -6.54 3.42
CA GLU A 238 26.46 -7.72 3.09
C GLU A 238 25.74 -8.61 2.06
N LEU A 239 24.41 -8.75 2.15
CA LEU A 239 23.61 -9.39 1.10
C LEU A 239 23.81 -8.68 -0.24
N ALA A 240 23.68 -7.36 -0.25
CA ALA A 240 23.90 -6.55 -1.45
C ALA A 240 25.28 -6.83 -2.05
N ARG A 241 26.34 -6.77 -1.23
CA ARG A 241 27.72 -7.02 -1.65
C ARG A 241 27.93 -8.44 -2.19
N ARG A 242 27.46 -9.47 -1.49
CA ARG A 242 27.62 -10.89 -1.89
C ARG A 242 26.85 -11.22 -3.16
N GLY A 243 25.61 -10.73 -3.26
CA GLY A 243 24.75 -10.91 -4.42
C GLY A 243 25.11 -10.02 -5.61
N ARG A 244 26.12 -9.14 -5.46
CA ARG A 244 26.42 -8.05 -6.41
C ARG A 244 25.20 -7.17 -6.72
N LEU A 245 24.31 -7.01 -5.75
CA LEU A 245 23.10 -6.19 -5.82
C LEU A 245 23.39 -4.79 -5.26
N THR A 246 22.60 -3.81 -5.65
CA THR A 246 22.55 -2.50 -5.00
C THR A 246 21.55 -2.53 -3.84
N LEU A 247 21.74 -1.65 -2.85
CA LEU A 247 20.72 -1.40 -1.82
C LEU A 247 19.37 -1.04 -2.46
N GLY A 248 19.39 -0.27 -3.55
CA GLY A 248 18.17 0.09 -4.26
C GLY A 248 17.41 -1.10 -4.82
N THR A 249 18.09 -2.12 -5.35
CA THR A 249 17.44 -3.36 -5.79
C THR A 249 16.76 -4.08 -4.61
N LEU A 250 17.42 -4.14 -3.45
CA LEU A 250 16.84 -4.78 -2.25
C LEU A 250 15.58 -4.04 -1.78
N ILE A 251 15.63 -2.71 -1.72
CA ILE A 251 14.49 -1.86 -1.35
C ILE A 251 13.35 -2.03 -2.35
N GLN A 252 13.64 -1.98 -3.65
CA GLN A 252 12.62 -2.14 -4.69
C GLN A 252 11.96 -3.51 -4.64
N GLY A 253 12.74 -4.58 -4.45
CA GLY A 253 12.19 -5.92 -4.30
C GLY A 253 11.32 -6.05 -3.04
N ALA A 254 11.79 -5.56 -1.90
CA ALA A 254 11.02 -5.61 -0.66
C ALA A 254 9.74 -4.76 -0.75
N TRP A 255 9.81 -3.58 -1.38
CA TRP A 255 8.66 -2.72 -1.64
C TRP A 255 7.67 -3.38 -2.59
N ALA A 256 8.12 -3.94 -3.72
CA ALA A 256 7.27 -4.64 -4.67
C ALA A 256 6.52 -5.82 -4.01
N LEU A 257 7.25 -6.63 -3.24
CA LEU A 257 6.66 -7.76 -2.52
C LEU A 257 5.64 -7.29 -1.48
N LEU A 258 5.93 -6.21 -0.75
CA LEU A 258 4.99 -5.61 0.19
C LEU A 258 3.73 -5.11 -0.50
N LEU A 259 3.87 -4.37 -1.61
CA LEU A 259 2.75 -3.86 -2.40
C LEU A 259 1.87 -5.03 -2.86
N GLY A 260 2.46 -6.04 -3.51
CA GLY A 260 1.68 -7.14 -4.06
C GLY A 260 0.98 -7.97 -2.99
N ARG A 261 1.62 -8.25 -1.85
CA ARG A 261 0.98 -8.99 -0.76
C ARG A 261 -0.11 -8.20 -0.04
N ALA A 262 0.04 -6.89 0.10
CA ALA A 262 -0.97 -6.05 0.73
C ALA A 262 -2.16 -5.72 -0.20
N THR A 263 -1.97 -5.83 -1.52
CA THR A 263 -2.99 -5.52 -2.53
C THR A 263 -3.51 -6.76 -3.27
N GLY A 264 -2.92 -7.94 -3.06
CA GLY A 264 -3.27 -9.15 -3.80
C GLY A 264 -2.88 -9.10 -5.28
N GLU A 265 -1.99 -8.18 -5.67
CA GLU A 265 -1.53 -8.00 -7.05
C GLU A 265 -0.19 -8.70 -7.29
N ASP A 266 -0.06 -9.46 -8.37
CA ASP A 266 1.19 -10.13 -8.76
C ASP A 266 2.03 -9.32 -9.76
N ASP A 267 1.49 -8.23 -10.30
CA ASP A 267 2.18 -7.32 -11.23
C ASP A 267 2.01 -5.88 -10.73
N VAL A 268 3.05 -5.33 -10.11
CA VAL A 268 2.99 -4.03 -9.44
C VAL A 268 3.84 -2.98 -10.15
N VAL A 269 3.37 -1.74 -10.16
CA VAL A 269 4.11 -0.58 -10.65
C VAL A 269 4.16 0.49 -9.57
N PHE A 270 5.36 0.98 -9.29
CA PHE A 270 5.61 2.12 -8.42
C PHE A 270 6.62 3.06 -9.08
N GLY A 271 6.62 4.32 -8.67
CA GLY A 271 7.61 5.28 -9.12
C GLY A 271 8.95 5.04 -8.43
N LEU A 272 10.04 5.24 -9.15
CA LEU A 272 11.39 5.30 -8.60
C LEU A 272 12.02 6.65 -8.95
N THR A 273 12.52 7.37 -7.96
CA THR A 273 13.31 8.59 -8.18
C THR A 273 14.76 8.23 -8.51
N VAL A 274 15.21 8.64 -9.69
CA VAL A 274 16.58 8.48 -10.19
C VAL A 274 17.30 9.82 -10.21
N SER A 275 18.64 9.80 -10.27
CA SER A 275 19.45 11.03 -10.22
C SER A 275 19.29 11.94 -11.44
N GLY A 276 19.00 11.35 -12.61
CA GLY A 276 18.87 12.04 -13.89
C GLY A 276 20.13 12.82 -14.31
N ARG A 277 21.31 12.42 -13.81
CA ARG A 277 22.62 13.00 -14.19
C ARG A 277 23.33 12.07 -15.17
N PRO A 278 23.13 12.26 -16.49
CA PRO A 278 23.59 11.31 -17.49
C PRO A 278 25.13 11.34 -17.61
N PRO A 279 25.81 10.19 -17.65
CA PRO A 279 27.26 10.12 -17.86
C PRO A 279 27.72 10.73 -19.18
N SER A 280 26.84 10.79 -20.18
CA SER A 280 27.09 11.36 -21.50
C SER A 280 27.09 12.90 -21.52
N LEU A 281 26.72 13.56 -20.42
CA LEU A 281 26.85 15.01 -20.25
C LEU A 281 28.04 15.32 -19.32
N PRO A 282 29.19 15.76 -19.88
CA PRO A 282 30.36 16.06 -19.07
C PRO A 282 30.09 17.16 -18.04
N GLY A 283 30.42 16.87 -16.78
CA GLY A 283 30.27 17.78 -15.64
C GLY A 283 28.87 17.77 -15.01
N ALA A 284 27.95 16.92 -15.45
CA ALA A 284 26.59 16.84 -14.91
C ALA A 284 26.53 16.66 -13.39
N GLU A 285 27.51 15.98 -12.81
CA GLU A 285 27.65 15.76 -11.37
C GLU A 285 27.95 17.04 -10.57
N LEU A 286 28.49 18.07 -11.22
CA LEU A 286 28.82 19.38 -10.63
C LEU A 286 27.79 20.47 -10.98
N MET A 287 26.85 20.19 -11.89
CA MET A 287 25.83 21.14 -12.29
C MET A 287 24.77 21.29 -11.18
N ILE A 288 24.33 22.52 -10.94
CA ILE A 288 23.25 22.81 -10.00
C ILE A 288 21.95 22.96 -10.79
N GLY A 289 20.91 22.23 -10.37
CA GLY A 289 19.59 22.23 -10.99
C GLY A 289 18.76 21.00 -10.60
N PRO A 290 17.48 20.93 -10.96
CA PRO A 290 16.66 19.76 -10.69
C PRO A 290 16.88 18.69 -11.78
N PHE A 291 17.87 17.81 -11.57
CA PHE A 291 18.17 16.71 -12.49
C PHE A 291 17.33 15.47 -12.21
N LEU A 292 16.85 15.30 -10.97
CA LEU A 292 16.08 14.13 -10.57
C LEU A 292 14.99 13.80 -11.59
N ASN A 293 14.73 12.51 -11.80
CA ASN A 293 13.61 12.09 -12.63
C ASN A 293 12.84 10.99 -11.91
N THR A 294 11.57 10.81 -12.28
CA THR A 294 10.74 9.73 -11.74
C THR A 294 10.34 8.80 -12.87
N LEU A 295 10.64 7.51 -12.72
CA LEU A 295 10.36 6.48 -13.72
C LEU A 295 9.56 5.34 -13.11
N PRO A 296 8.68 4.67 -13.87
CA PRO A 296 7.99 3.50 -13.36
C PRO A 296 8.98 2.34 -13.18
N SER A 297 8.85 1.64 -12.07
CA SER A 297 9.45 0.34 -11.81
C SER A 297 8.33 -0.69 -11.77
N ARG A 298 8.22 -1.48 -12.84
CA ARG A 298 7.26 -2.59 -12.94
C ARG A 298 7.92 -3.86 -12.45
N VAL A 299 7.27 -4.55 -11.51
CA VAL A 299 7.79 -5.77 -10.91
C VAL A 299 6.70 -6.83 -10.90
N ARG A 300 6.95 -7.92 -11.60
CA ARG A 300 6.14 -9.14 -11.52
C ARG A 300 6.67 -10.04 -10.41
N LEU A 301 5.80 -10.39 -9.48
CA LEU A 301 6.12 -11.31 -8.40
C LEU A 301 6.29 -12.72 -8.97
N ARG A 302 7.30 -13.42 -8.45
CA ARG A 302 7.71 -14.75 -8.91
C ARG A 302 7.89 -15.65 -7.70
N ASP A 303 6.76 -16.13 -7.17
CA ASP A 303 6.71 -16.91 -5.94
C ASP A 303 7.57 -18.18 -5.99
N ASP A 304 7.78 -18.72 -7.19
CA ASP A 304 8.56 -19.91 -7.50
C ASP A 304 10.09 -19.70 -7.40
N LEU A 305 10.57 -18.46 -7.49
CA LEU A 305 12.00 -18.17 -7.54
C LEU A 305 12.60 -17.93 -6.15
N PRO A 306 13.85 -18.34 -5.92
CA PRO A 306 14.63 -17.85 -4.79
C PRO A 306 14.73 -16.32 -4.80
N VAL A 307 14.66 -15.70 -3.63
CA VAL A 307 14.79 -14.24 -3.46
C VAL A 307 16.05 -13.70 -4.15
N SER A 308 17.20 -14.37 -4.01
CA SER A 308 18.47 -13.98 -4.63
C SER A 308 18.39 -13.87 -6.16
N ARG A 309 17.76 -14.86 -6.81
CA ARG A 309 17.61 -14.92 -8.26
C ARG A 309 16.60 -13.89 -8.75
N TRP A 310 15.49 -13.73 -8.04
CA TRP A 310 14.49 -12.72 -8.36
C TRP A 310 15.05 -11.30 -8.30
N LEU A 311 15.78 -10.97 -7.22
CA LEU A 311 16.45 -9.68 -7.06
C LEU A 311 17.54 -9.44 -8.12
N SER A 312 18.26 -10.49 -8.53
CA SER A 312 19.24 -10.38 -9.61
C SER A 312 18.59 -9.98 -10.94
N GLY A 313 17.46 -10.60 -11.28
CA GLY A 313 16.67 -10.23 -12.47
C GLY A 313 16.13 -8.81 -12.38
N LEU A 314 15.69 -8.38 -11.20
CA LEU A 314 15.27 -6.99 -10.97
C LEU A 314 16.43 -6.02 -11.23
N GLN A 315 17.64 -6.33 -10.77
CA GLN A 315 18.80 -5.46 -11.04
C GLN A 315 19.19 -5.41 -12.50
N GLU A 316 19.16 -6.53 -13.22
CA GLU A 316 19.43 -6.56 -14.66
C GLU A 316 18.49 -5.59 -15.40
N ARG A 317 17.20 -5.56 -15.02
CA ARG A 317 16.25 -4.57 -15.54
C ARG A 317 16.61 -3.13 -15.18
N GLN A 318 17.03 -2.86 -13.94
CA GLN A 318 17.46 -1.52 -13.54
C GLN A 318 18.68 -1.04 -14.33
N VAL A 319 19.58 -1.96 -14.73
CA VAL A 319 20.72 -1.62 -15.61
C VAL A 319 20.25 -1.21 -17.00
N GLU A 320 19.24 -1.87 -17.57
CA GLU A 320 18.66 -1.45 -18.85
C GLU A 320 17.98 -0.07 -18.76
N VAL A 321 17.25 0.20 -17.67
CA VAL A 321 16.58 1.49 -17.43
C VAL A 321 17.57 2.64 -17.27
N ARG A 322 18.80 2.37 -16.78
CA ARG A 322 19.81 3.39 -16.51
C ARG A 322 20.15 4.26 -17.73
N GLU A 323 20.24 3.66 -18.91
CA GLU A 323 20.54 4.38 -20.17
C GLU A 323 19.36 5.21 -20.69
N LEU A 324 18.20 5.05 -20.05
CA LEU A 324 16.93 5.70 -20.37
C LEU A 324 16.43 6.57 -19.20
N GLU A 325 17.31 6.87 -18.22
CA GLU A 325 16.95 7.64 -17.02
C GLU A 325 16.44 9.06 -17.35
N ASP A 326 16.78 9.59 -18.52
CA ASP A 326 16.31 10.88 -19.03
C ASP A 326 14.89 10.84 -19.64
N SER A 327 14.23 9.68 -19.63
CA SER A 327 12.89 9.52 -20.20
C SER A 327 11.83 10.37 -19.47
N PRO A 328 11.09 11.25 -20.17
CA PRO A 328 10.05 12.07 -19.53
C PRO A 328 8.87 11.22 -19.04
N LEU A 329 8.55 11.25 -17.75
CA LEU A 329 7.43 10.49 -17.19
C LEU A 329 6.10 10.68 -17.95
N PRO A 330 5.69 11.90 -18.38
CA PRO A 330 4.47 12.05 -19.17
C PRO A 330 4.48 11.31 -20.51
N GLN A 331 5.65 11.18 -21.15
CA GLN A 331 5.80 10.38 -22.37
C GLN A 331 5.76 8.89 -22.07
N VAL A 332 6.46 8.45 -21.02
CA VAL A 332 6.43 7.05 -20.56
C VAL A 332 5.00 6.60 -20.25
N GLN A 333 4.22 7.45 -19.59
CA GLN A 333 2.80 7.22 -19.34
C GLN A 333 1.99 7.15 -20.64
N ALA A 334 2.23 8.05 -21.60
CA ALA A 334 1.58 8.01 -22.91
C ALA A 334 1.95 6.79 -23.77
N TRP A 335 3.05 6.12 -23.45
CA TRP A 335 3.50 4.88 -24.09
C TRP A 335 3.00 3.60 -23.39
N SER A 336 2.32 3.73 -22.26
CA SER A 336 1.70 2.62 -21.54
C SER A 336 0.28 2.32 -22.04
N ASP A 337 -0.26 1.18 -21.63
CA ASP A 337 -1.66 0.81 -21.89
C ASP A 337 -2.64 1.34 -20.82
N VAL A 338 -2.15 2.14 -19.86
CA VAL A 338 -2.96 2.78 -18.82
C VAL A 338 -3.88 3.84 -19.44
N PRO A 339 -5.18 3.88 -19.07
CA PRO A 339 -6.11 4.88 -19.58
C PRO A 339 -5.64 6.32 -19.41
N LYS A 340 -5.89 7.16 -20.41
CA LYS A 340 -5.59 8.60 -20.32
C LYS A 340 -6.28 9.22 -19.12
N GLY A 341 -5.53 9.94 -18.29
CA GLY A 341 -6.03 10.59 -17.09
C GLY A 341 -5.91 9.76 -15.81
N ALA A 342 -5.67 8.45 -15.91
CA ALA A 342 -5.31 7.63 -14.76
C ALA A 342 -3.81 7.79 -14.44
N ALA A 343 -3.44 7.73 -13.16
CA ALA A 343 -2.05 7.73 -12.74
C ALA A 343 -1.35 6.43 -13.17
N LEU A 344 -0.08 6.50 -13.57
CA LEU A 344 0.71 5.31 -13.88
C LEU A 344 1.09 4.52 -12.61
N PHE A 345 1.29 5.24 -11.50
CA PHE A 345 1.52 4.69 -10.18
C PHE A 345 1.14 5.72 -9.11
N GLU A 346 0.82 5.22 -7.93
CA GLU A 346 0.41 6.06 -6.78
C GLU A 346 1.39 6.02 -5.62
N THR A 347 2.40 5.14 -5.69
CA THR A 347 3.46 5.05 -4.70
C THR A 347 4.81 5.41 -5.31
N LEU A 348 5.69 6.04 -4.53
CA LEU A 348 7.02 6.48 -4.97
C LEU A 348 8.10 5.96 -4.01
N VAL A 349 9.22 5.49 -4.55
CA VAL A 349 10.43 5.13 -3.80
C VAL A 349 11.55 6.12 -4.12
N VAL A 350 12.13 6.71 -3.07
CA VAL A 350 13.25 7.65 -3.12
C VAL A 350 14.38 7.09 -2.26
N ILE A 351 15.59 7.03 -2.82
CA ILE A 351 16.78 6.59 -2.10
C ILE A 351 17.76 7.75 -2.07
N GLU A 352 18.00 8.30 -0.88
CA GLU A 352 18.86 9.46 -0.66
C GLU A 352 20.34 9.05 -0.66
N ASN A 353 20.88 8.73 -1.84
CA ASN A 353 22.28 8.31 -2.00
C ASN A 353 23.30 9.48 -1.99
N TYR A 354 22.93 10.64 -1.46
CA TYR A 354 23.83 11.80 -1.38
C TYR A 354 24.35 12.00 0.04
N PRO A 355 25.64 12.32 0.20
CA PRO A 355 26.21 12.60 1.51
C PRO A 355 25.69 13.96 2.00
N LEU A 356 24.76 13.97 2.95
CA LEU A 356 24.59 15.10 3.87
C LEU A 356 25.67 14.99 4.96
N ALA A 357 26.95 15.00 4.55
CA ALA A 357 28.07 14.89 5.46
C ALA A 357 28.29 16.22 6.17
N VAL A 358 27.60 16.44 7.28
CA VAL A 358 27.81 17.63 8.10
C VAL A 358 27.81 17.22 9.57
N SER A 359 28.93 16.61 9.95
CA SER A 359 29.34 16.38 11.33
C SER A 359 30.83 16.67 11.51
N ARG A 360 31.39 17.52 10.65
CA ARG A 360 32.76 18.03 10.76
C ARG A 360 32.69 19.55 10.86
N ARG A 361 33.49 20.12 11.77
CA ARG A 361 33.77 21.56 11.76
C ARG A 361 34.37 21.91 10.40
N ASP A 362 33.85 22.94 9.77
CA ASP A 362 34.44 23.48 8.54
C ASP A 362 35.79 24.15 8.83
N ALA A 363 36.46 24.63 7.78
CA ALA A 363 37.74 25.34 7.90
C ALA A 363 37.62 26.67 8.69
N ALA A 364 36.41 27.21 8.85
CA ALA A 364 36.10 28.39 9.64
C ALA A 364 35.69 28.04 11.08
N GLY A 365 35.73 26.76 11.49
CA GLY A 365 35.41 26.32 12.84
C GLY A 365 33.91 26.16 13.13
N LEU A 366 33.05 26.34 12.13
CA LEU A 366 31.59 26.19 12.25
C LEU A 366 31.21 24.71 12.12
N ALA A 367 30.52 24.17 13.13
CA ALA A 367 29.93 22.84 13.07
C ALA A 367 28.46 22.94 12.68
N VAL A 368 27.99 22.03 11.82
CA VAL A 368 26.57 21.88 11.51
C VAL A 368 26.07 20.62 12.21
N GLN A 369 24.90 20.71 12.83
CA GLN A 369 24.24 19.64 13.57
C GLN A 369 22.76 19.60 13.20
N ASP A 370 22.11 18.46 13.50
CA ASP A 370 20.66 18.29 13.43
C ASP A 370 20.02 18.72 12.11
N ILE A 371 20.63 18.35 10.98
CA ILE A 371 20.05 18.64 9.67
C ILE A 371 18.74 17.85 9.52
N ARG A 372 17.66 18.58 9.30
CA ARG A 372 16.35 18.03 8.96
C ARG A 372 15.89 18.63 7.65
N VAL A 373 15.40 17.79 6.75
CA VAL A 373 14.80 18.21 5.48
C VAL A 373 13.34 17.77 5.47
N ALA A 374 12.45 18.75 5.41
CA ALA A 374 11.02 18.52 5.27
C ALA A 374 10.70 18.44 3.78
N GLU A 375 10.55 17.22 3.29
CA GLU A 375 10.20 16.95 1.89
C GLU A 375 8.69 16.82 1.69
N GLY A 376 8.18 17.50 0.67
CA GLY A 376 6.82 17.30 0.18
C GLY A 376 6.75 16.36 -1.03
N SER A 377 5.56 15.82 -1.27
CA SER A 377 5.24 15.00 -2.44
C SER A 377 3.78 15.19 -2.81
N HIS A 378 3.44 15.07 -4.09
CA HIS A 378 2.04 14.94 -4.51
C HIS A 378 1.55 13.48 -4.47
N TYR A 379 2.45 12.49 -4.51
CA TYR A 379 2.09 11.06 -4.46
C TYR A 379 1.46 10.68 -3.11
N PRO A 380 0.36 9.92 -3.09
CA PRO A 380 -0.33 9.49 -1.86
C PRO A 380 0.56 8.80 -0.82
N LEU A 381 1.56 8.02 -1.27
CA LEU A 381 2.49 7.32 -0.41
C LEU A 381 3.89 7.35 -1.01
N MET A 382 4.87 7.86 -0.26
CA MET A 382 6.26 7.97 -0.70
C MET A 382 7.17 7.34 0.36
N LEU A 383 7.92 6.32 -0.04
CA LEU A 383 9.01 5.73 0.73
C LEU A 383 10.30 6.49 0.47
N VAL A 384 10.88 7.06 1.52
CA VAL A 384 12.21 7.65 1.54
C VAL A 384 13.14 6.72 2.30
N VAL A 385 14.27 6.36 1.67
CA VAL A 385 15.30 5.51 2.25
C VAL A 385 16.60 6.30 2.37
N ALA A 386 17.08 6.49 3.59
CA ALA A 386 18.35 7.14 3.88
C ALA A 386 19.38 6.10 4.36
N PRO A 387 20.42 5.80 3.55
CA PRO A 387 21.51 4.91 3.94
C PRO A 387 22.35 5.52 5.08
N GLY A 388 22.87 4.67 5.96
CA GLY A 388 23.75 5.09 7.04
C GLY A 388 24.22 3.91 7.88
N HIS A 389 24.83 4.19 9.03
CA HIS A 389 25.12 3.15 10.04
C HIS A 389 23.84 2.43 10.50
N ARG A 390 22.72 3.16 10.49
CA ARG A 390 21.37 2.61 10.62
C ARG A 390 20.63 2.98 9.35
N LEU A 391 20.06 1.99 8.67
CA LEU A 391 19.19 2.25 7.53
C LEU A 391 17.90 2.90 8.06
N PHE A 392 17.59 4.10 7.57
CA PHE A 392 16.37 4.81 7.95
C PHE A 392 15.34 4.71 6.82
N LEU A 393 14.13 4.27 7.18
CA LEU A 393 12.97 4.17 6.30
C LEU A 393 11.94 5.19 6.77
N LYS A 394 11.42 6.01 5.87
CA LYS A 394 10.37 7.00 6.16
C LYS A 394 9.26 6.89 5.13
N LEU A 395 8.01 6.87 5.57
CA LEU A 395 6.85 7.01 4.70
C LEU A 395 6.25 8.40 4.88
N ASN A 396 6.20 9.18 3.81
CA ASN A 396 5.37 10.37 3.71
C ASN A 396 4.04 9.98 3.06
N TYR A 397 2.91 10.39 3.64
CA TYR A 397 1.61 9.95 3.17
C TYR A 397 0.54 11.04 3.20
N ASP A 398 -0.44 10.91 2.33
CA ASP A 398 -1.68 11.70 2.35
C ASP A 398 -2.63 11.15 3.42
N ARG A 399 -2.96 11.96 4.43
CA ARG A 399 -3.86 11.56 5.52
C ARG A 399 -5.31 11.35 5.08
N VAL A 400 -5.68 11.87 3.91
CA VAL A 400 -6.99 11.63 3.28
C VAL A 400 -7.09 10.22 2.68
N ARG A 401 -5.96 9.56 2.43
CA ARG A 401 -5.92 8.23 1.81
C ARG A 401 -5.34 7.16 2.73
N CYS A 402 -4.42 7.54 3.60
CA CYS A 402 -3.63 6.60 4.39
C CYS A 402 -3.79 6.89 5.89
N ASP A 403 -4.21 5.88 6.65
CA ASP A 403 -4.22 5.91 8.11
C ASP A 403 -2.81 5.72 8.71
N GLU A 404 -2.55 6.36 9.85
CA GLU A 404 -1.23 6.35 10.50
C GLU A 404 -0.82 4.97 11.04
N LEU A 405 -1.77 4.18 11.55
CA LEU A 405 -1.49 2.81 12.02
C LEU A 405 -1.18 1.90 10.83
N ALA A 406 -1.93 2.05 9.72
CA ALA A 406 -1.67 1.32 8.49
C ALA A 406 -0.27 1.62 7.94
N VAL A 407 0.12 2.89 7.89
CA VAL A 407 1.46 3.32 7.44
C VAL A 407 2.56 2.77 8.35
N SER A 408 2.35 2.81 9.67
CA SER A 408 3.32 2.28 10.64
C SER A 408 3.51 0.76 10.50
N ARG A 409 2.44 0.02 10.21
CA ARG A 409 2.49 -1.41 9.91
C ARG A 409 3.27 -1.69 8.60
N LEU A 410 3.04 -0.89 7.55
CA LEU A 410 3.79 -1.01 6.29
C LEU A 410 5.31 -0.85 6.50
N LEU A 411 5.73 0.11 7.34
CA LEU A 411 7.15 0.27 7.69
C LEU A 411 7.72 -0.95 8.40
N LEU A 412 6.97 -1.52 9.36
CA LEU A 412 7.39 -2.71 10.09
C LEU A 412 7.52 -3.92 9.15
N HIS A 413 6.53 -4.14 8.29
CA HIS A 413 6.54 -5.22 7.31
C HIS A 413 7.68 -5.05 6.29
N LEU A 414 7.94 -3.84 5.82
CA LEU A 414 9.07 -3.55 4.95
C LEU A 414 10.41 -3.90 5.63
N ALA A 415 10.58 -3.49 6.89
CA ALA A 415 11.79 -3.81 7.66
C ALA A 415 11.96 -5.32 7.86
N LEU A 416 10.86 -6.03 8.13
CA LEU A 416 10.86 -7.49 8.27
C LEU A 416 11.24 -8.18 6.96
N LEU A 417 10.69 -7.76 5.82
CA LEU A 417 11.05 -8.32 4.51
C LEU A 417 12.55 -8.15 4.21
N LEU A 418 13.11 -6.96 4.48
CA LEU A 418 14.55 -6.72 4.31
C LEU A 418 15.41 -7.62 5.21
N ASP A 419 15.00 -7.82 6.46
CA ASP A 419 15.65 -8.76 7.39
C ASP A 419 15.55 -10.21 6.90
N ARG A 420 14.39 -10.63 6.38
CA ARG A 420 14.19 -11.98 5.83
C ARG A 420 15.01 -12.23 4.58
N PHE A 421 15.12 -11.24 3.70
CA PHE A 421 15.98 -11.31 2.52
C PHE A 421 17.44 -11.52 2.94
N ALA A 422 17.92 -10.76 3.92
CA ALA A 422 19.28 -10.89 4.43
C ALA A 422 19.54 -12.23 5.14
N SER A 423 18.53 -12.75 5.84
CA SER A 423 18.65 -13.98 6.64
C SER A 423 18.61 -15.27 5.80
N ASN A 424 17.77 -15.34 4.76
CA ASN A 424 17.67 -16.52 3.90
C ASN A 424 17.30 -16.12 2.45
N PRO A 425 18.28 -15.69 1.65
CA PRO A 425 18.04 -15.27 0.27
C PRO A 425 17.71 -16.42 -0.69
N GLU A 426 17.86 -17.69 -0.28
CA GLU A 426 17.53 -18.86 -1.09
C GLU A 426 16.08 -19.34 -0.86
N ARG A 427 15.36 -18.74 0.08
CA ARG A 427 13.92 -18.99 0.26
C ARG A 427 13.15 -18.56 -0.99
N PRO A 428 12.16 -19.35 -1.46
CA PRO A 428 11.24 -18.91 -2.51
C PRO A 428 10.50 -17.63 -2.11
N VAL A 429 10.28 -16.70 -3.04
CA VAL A 429 9.57 -15.44 -2.79
C VAL A 429 8.16 -15.70 -2.21
N GLY A 430 7.49 -16.76 -2.66
CA GLY A 430 6.18 -17.21 -2.17
C GLY A 430 6.14 -17.47 -0.66
N GLU A 431 7.24 -17.98 -0.12
CA GLU A 431 7.34 -18.46 1.25
C GLU A 431 7.91 -17.42 2.22
N VAL A 432 8.27 -16.21 1.74
CA VAL A 432 8.78 -15.16 2.61
C VAL A 432 7.65 -14.66 3.54
N PRO A 433 7.77 -14.83 4.87
CA PRO A 433 6.73 -14.41 5.80
C PRO A 433 6.67 -12.88 5.89
N LEU A 434 5.47 -12.32 5.69
CA LEU A 434 5.20 -10.90 5.83
C LEU A 434 4.88 -10.48 7.26
N LEU A 435 4.22 -11.36 8.02
CA LEU A 435 3.79 -11.10 9.38
C LEU A 435 4.93 -11.34 10.37
N SER A 436 5.02 -10.48 11.38
CA SER A 436 5.82 -10.75 12.57
C SER A 436 5.28 -11.98 13.32
N SER A 437 6.10 -12.59 14.17
CA SER A 437 5.66 -13.73 14.99
C SER A 437 4.46 -13.37 15.89
N ALA A 438 4.39 -12.12 16.37
CA ALA A 438 3.28 -11.63 17.17
C ALA A 438 1.99 -11.49 16.34
N GLU A 439 2.07 -10.89 15.15
CA GLU A 439 0.91 -10.78 14.25
C GLU A 439 0.43 -12.16 13.78
N HIS A 440 1.35 -13.07 13.46
CA HIS A 440 1.00 -14.44 13.11
C HIS A 440 0.30 -15.14 14.28
N HIS A 441 0.80 -15.01 15.52
CA HIS A 441 0.14 -15.56 16.70
C HIS A 441 -1.25 -14.96 16.92
N GLN A 442 -1.40 -13.64 16.76
CA GLN A 442 -2.69 -12.98 16.87
C GLN A 442 -3.69 -13.52 15.84
N VAL A 443 -3.30 -13.60 14.57
CA VAL A 443 -4.18 -14.05 13.49
C VAL A 443 -4.52 -15.54 13.62
N VAL A 444 -3.54 -16.37 13.92
CA VAL A 444 -3.73 -17.83 13.94
C VAL A 444 -4.31 -18.32 15.26
N CYS A 445 -3.90 -17.74 16.39
CA CYS A 445 -4.28 -18.22 17.73
C CYS A 445 -5.30 -17.31 18.41
N GLU A 446 -5.04 -16.01 18.58
CA GLU A 446 -5.90 -15.14 19.39
C GLU A 446 -7.28 -14.94 18.75
N LEU A 447 -7.34 -14.63 17.46
CA LEU A 447 -8.59 -14.42 16.73
C LEU A 447 -9.39 -15.73 16.54
N ASN A 448 -8.72 -16.89 16.61
CA ASN A 448 -9.35 -18.20 16.51
C ASN A 448 -9.47 -18.92 17.87
N SER A 449 -9.34 -18.19 18.99
CA SER A 449 -9.27 -18.77 20.34
C SER A 449 -10.60 -19.34 20.84
N ALA A 450 -11.73 -18.97 20.24
CA ALA A 450 -13.06 -19.40 20.66
C ALA A 450 -13.47 -20.76 20.05
N VAL A 451 -12.79 -21.83 20.45
CA VAL A 451 -13.32 -23.19 20.26
C VAL A 451 -14.30 -23.47 21.40
N ALA A 452 -15.59 -23.24 21.16
CA ALA A 452 -16.61 -23.72 22.07
C ALA A 452 -16.64 -25.26 22.04
N ASP A 453 -16.57 -25.90 23.21
CA ASP A 453 -16.70 -27.34 23.36
C ASP A 453 -18.16 -27.75 23.15
N TYR A 454 -18.55 -27.89 21.89
CA TYR A 454 -19.84 -28.44 21.54
C TYR A 454 -19.80 -29.94 21.82
N ARG A 455 -20.77 -30.42 22.60
CA ARG A 455 -20.98 -31.85 22.79
C ARG A 455 -21.49 -32.46 21.48
N LEU A 456 -20.57 -32.95 20.67
CA LEU A 456 -20.82 -33.64 19.39
C LEU A 456 -21.05 -35.15 19.57
N ASP A 457 -21.34 -35.59 20.80
CA ASP A 457 -21.61 -37.00 21.13
C ASP A 457 -23.01 -37.46 20.74
N ARG A 458 -23.88 -36.55 20.28
CA ARG A 458 -25.28 -36.80 19.94
C ARG A 458 -25.68 -36.25 18.60
N GLY A 459 -26.51 -37.01 17.88
CA GLY A 459 -27.13 -36.56 16.63
C GLY A 459 -28.21 -35.50 16.86
N LEU A 460 -28.52 -34.69 15.84
CA LEU A 460 -29.56 -33.66 15.92
C LEU A 460 -30.93 -34.22 16.33
N HIS A 461 -31.28 -35.41 15.84
CA HIS A 461 -32.53 -36.07 16.20
C HIS A 461 -32.60 -36.43 17.69
N GLU A 462 -31.49 -36.81 18.31
CA GLU A 462 -31.43 -37.13 19.75
C GLU A 462 -31.56 -35.89 20.63
N LEU A 463 -31.05 -34.74 20.16
CA LEU A 463 -31.25 -33.45 20.82
C LEU A 463 -32.74 -33.04 20.80
N VAL A 464 -33.43 -33.28 19.68
CA VAL A 464 -34.87 -33.06 19.58
C VAL A 464 -35.63 -34.00 20.50
N GLU A 465 -35.27 -35.29 20.54
CA GLU A 465 -35.90 -36.26 21.45
C GLU A 465 -35.72 -35.86 22.93
N ALA A 466 -34.52 -35.40 23.32
CA ALA A 466 -34.29 -34.90 24.67
C ALA A 466 -35.16 -33.67 25.00
N GLN A 467 -35.49 -32.84 24.00
CA GLN A 467 -36.43 -31.74 24.18
C GLN A 467 -37.88 -32.22 24.28
N VAL A 468 -38.26 -33.26 23.52
CA VAL A 468 -39.59 -33.89 23.60
C VAL A 468 -39.82 -34.46 25.00
N ASP A 469 -38.82 -35.12 25.58
CA ASP A 469 -38.89 -35.67 26.94
C ASP A 469 -39.08 -34.57 28.01
N ARG A 470 -38.52 -33.38 27.78
CA ARG A 470 -38.59 -32.25 28.72
C ARG A 470 -39.91 -31.49 28.66
N THR A 471 -40.45 -31.25 27.47
CA THR A 471 -41.63 -30.40 27.26
C THR A 471 -42.59 -31.00 26.22
N PRO A 472 -43.19 -32.17 26.46
CA PRO A 472 -43.91 -32.92 25.43
C PRO A 472 -45.15 -32.18 24.91
N ASP A 473 -45.88 -31.50 25.79
CA ASP A 473 -47.11 -30.77 25.44
C ASP A 473 -46.84 -29.31 25.04
N GLY A 474 -45.57 -28.90 25.06
CA GLY A 474 -45.12 -27.64 24.50
C GLY A 474 -45.27 -27.64 22.98
N VAL A 475 -45.55 -26.48 22.42
CA VAL A 475 -45.73 -26.33 20.97
C VAL A 475 -44.38 -26.29 20.28
N ALA A 476 -44.20 -27.18 19.31
CA ALA A 476 -42.94 -27.36 18.59
C ALA A 476 -42.92 -26.64 17.24
N VAL A 477 -44.01 -26.71 16.47
CA VAL A 477 -44.10 -26.12 15.12
C VAL A 477 -45.44 -25.42 14.95
N VAL A 478 -45.40 -24.25 14.31
CA VAL A 478 -46.56 -23.48 13.84
C VAL A 478 -46.32 -23.13 12.38
N ASP A 479 -47.31 -23.33 11.51
CA ASP A 479 -47.26 -22.85 10.12
C ASP A 479 -48.17 -21.63 9.90
N GLU A 480 -48.01 -20.99 8.74
CA GLU A 480 -48.73 -19.76 8.38
C GLU A 480 -50.24 -19.99 8.19
N ASP A 481 -50.65 -21.23 7.92
CA ASP A 481 -52.05 -21.63 7.73
C ASP A 481 -52.76 -21.94 9.07
N GLY A 482 -52.10 -21.68 10.21
CA GLY A 482 -52.62 -21.92 11.55
C GLY A 482 -52.47 -23.36 12.04
N GLY A 483 -51.78 -24.22 11.29
CA GLY A 483 -51.37 -25.55 11.71
C GLY A 483 -50.41 -25.48 12.88
N ARG A 484 -50.66 -26.29 13.91
CA ARG A 484 -49.87 -26.30 15.16
C ARG A 484 -49.71 -27.72 15.67
N ILE A 485 -48.48 -28.12 15.96
CA ILE A 485 -48.17 -29.42 16.57
C ILE A 485 -47.27 -29.26 17.80
N THR A 486 -47.52 -30.09 18.80
CA THR A 486 -46.72 -30.23 20.02
C THR A 486 -45.44 -31.05 19.77
N TYR A 487 -44.48 -31.00 20.69
CA TYR A 487 -43.28 -31.85 20.63
C TYR A 487 -43.64 -33.34 20.60
N ARG A 488 -44.66 -33.75 21.39
CA ARG A 488 -45.20 -35.12 21.40
C ARG A 488 -45.73 -35.53 20.03
N GLU A 489 -46.46 -34.65 19.36
CA GLU A 489 -47.01 -34.91 18.02
C GLU A 489 -45.93 -34.95 16.95
N LEU A 490 -44.96 -34.03 16.99
CA LEU A 490 -43.80 -34.01 16.11
C LEU A 490 -43.02 -35.34 16.20
N GLU A 491 -42.69 -35.77 17.43
CA GLU A 491 -41.97 -37.02 17.69
C GLU A 491 -42.74 -38.24 17.17
N ARG A 492 -44.03 -38.32 17.45
CA ARG A 492 -44.90 -39.42 17.00
C ARG A 492 -44.93 -39.51 15.48
N ARG A 493 -45.18 -38.40 14.78
CA ARG A 493 -45.26 -38.35 13.31
C ARG A 493 -43.89 -38.65 12.68
N ALA A 494 -42.81 -38.04 13.19
CA ALA A 494 -41.47 -38.23 12.66
C ALA A 494 -40.97 -39.68 12.85
N ASN A 495 -41.18 -40.29 14.03
CA ASN A 495 -40.78 -41.68 14.29
C ASN A 495 -41.44 -42.67 13.34
N ALA A 496 -42.72 -42.46 13.04
CA ALA A 496 -43.44 -43.36 12.18
C ALA A 496 -43.08 -43.19 10.70
N LEU A 497 -42.86 -41.96 10.24
CA LEU A 497 -42.31 -41.71 8.92
C LEU A 497 -40.89 -42.29 8.81
N ALA A 498 -40.07 -42.17 9.86
CA ALA A 498 -38.73 -42.75 9.90
C ALA A 498 -38.74 -44.28 9.77
N ARG A 499 -39.67 -44.99 10.43
CA ARG A 499 -39.83 -46.45 10.24
C ARG A 499 -40.17 -46.82 8.79
N ARG A 500 -41.04 -46.03 8.14
CA ARG A 500 -41.34 -46.24 6.72
C ARG A 500 -40.09 -46.05 5.88
N LEU A 501 -39.33 -44.98 6.12
CA LEU A 501 -38.06 -44.73 5.44
C LEU A 501 -37.07 -45.89 5.65
N CYS A 502 -36.91 -46.40 6.87
CA CYS A 502 -36.06 -47.57 7.14
C CYS A 502 -36.54 -48.82 6.41
N ALA A 503 -37.85 -49.08 6.33
CA ALA A 503 -38.41 -50.19 5.55
C ALA A 503 -38.18 -50.04 4.04
N LEU A 504 -37.92 -48.82 3.57
CA LEU A 504 -37.51 -48.51 2.19
C LEU A 504 -35.98 -48.54 1.99
N GLY A 505 -35.22 -48.94 3.01
CA GLY A 505 -33.76 -49.05 2.96
C GLY A 505 -33.01 -47.77 3.32
N VAL A 506 -33.68 -46.75 3.88
CA VAL A 506 -33.00 -45.55 4.40
C VAL A 506 -32.26 -45.91 5.69
N GLY A 507 -30.98 -45.56 5.73
CA GLY A 507 -30.05 -45.74 6.85
C GLY A 507 -28.91 -44.72 6.75
N PRO A 508 -27.83 -44.89 7.52
CA PRO A 508 -26.63 -44.05 7.45
C PRO A 508 -26.16 -43.81 6.02
N GLU A 509 -25.81 -42.57 5.69
CA GLU A 509 -25.33 -42.12 4.37
C GLU A 509 -26.33 -42.23 3.21
N VAL A 510 -27.58 -42.66 3.47
CA VAL A 510 -28.62 -42.73 2.44
C VAL A 510 -29.29 -41.37 2.27
N ARG A 511 -29.16 -40.80 1.07
CA ARG A 511 -29.81 -39.54 0.69
C ARG A 511 -31.32 -39.73 0.47
N VAL A 512 -32.13 -38.80 0.95
CA VAL A 512 -33.59 -38.79 0.75
C VAL A 512 -33.99 -37.45 0.17
N GLY A 513 -34.55 -37.44 -1.05
CA GLY A 513 -35.10 -36.22 -1.63
C GLY A 513 -36.32 -35.76 -0.84
N VAL A 514 -36.44 -34.46 -0.57
CA VAL A 514 -37.59 -33.86 0.12
C VAL A 514 -38.10 -32.68 -0.67
N CYS A 515 -39.27 -32.80 -1.29
CA CYS A 515 -39.93 -31.75 -2.05
C CYS A 515 -41.32 -31.44 -1.45
N LEU A 516 -41.37 -30.49 -0.53
CA LEU A 516 -42.57 -30.13 0.24
C LEU A 516 -42.77 -28.62 0.22
N GLU A 517 -44.03 -28.19 0.32
CA GLU A 517 -44.34 -26.79 0.61
C GLU A 517 -44.08 -26.49 2.09
N ARG A 518 -43.92 -25.20 2.43
CA ARG A 518 -43.79 -24.77 3.83
C ARG A 518 -45.09 -25.12 4.58
N SER A 519 -44.97 -26.02 5.55
CA SER A 519 -46.06 -26.50 6.42
C SER A 519 -45.48 -27.26 7.60
N VAL A 520 -46.31 -27.64 8.57
CA VAL A 520 -45.91 -28.52 9.68
C VAL A 520 -45.27 -29.85 9.23
N GLU A 521 -45.56 -30.31 8.01
CA GLU A 521 -45.07 -31.62 7.54
C GLU A 521 -43.61 -31.57 7.07
N MET A 522 -43.08 -30.39 6.75
CA MET A 522 -41.67 -30.25 6.37
C MET A 522 -40.72 -30.57 7.53
N PRO A 523 -40.82 -29.95 8.73
CA PRO A 523 -40.03 -30.36 9.88
C PRO A 523 -40.21 -31.84 10.28
N VAL A 524 -41.43 -32.38 10.13
CA VAL A 524 -41.71 -33.82 10.35
C VAL A 524 -40.89 -34.68 9.39
N ALA A 525 -40.88 -34.35 8.10
CA ALA A 525 -40.12 -35.09 7.08
C ALA A 525 -38.61 -35.01 7.32
N LEU A 526 -38.08 -33.81 7.58
CA LEU A 526 -36.65 -33.62 7.84
C LEU A 526 -36.20 -34.41 9.07
N LEU A 527 -36.95 -34.31 10.17
CA LEU A 527 -36.65 -35.06 11.40
C LEU A 527 -36.78 -36.58 11.19
N ALA A 528 -37.76 -37.03 10.40
CA ALA A 528 -37.93 -38.44 10.09
C ALA A 528 -36.78 -39.00 9.26
N VAL A 529 -36.24 -38.23 8.31
CA VAL A 529 -35.05 -38.63 7.54
C VAL A 529 -33.84 -38.79 8.46
N LEU A 530 -33.60 -37.81 9.34
CA LEU A 530 -32.51 -37.86 10.33
C LEU A 530 -32.67 -39.04 11.31
N LYS A 531 -33.90 -39.28 11.80
CA LYS A 531 -34.23 -40.43 12.65
C LYS A 531 -34.11 -41.76 11.91
N ALA A 532 -34.32 -41.81 10.59
CA ALA A 532 -34.04 -43.00 9.80
C ALA A 532 -32.53 -43.25 9.61
N GLY A 533 -31.70 -42.26 9.98
CA GLY A 533 -30.27 -42.21 9.78
C GLY A 533 -29.84 -41.71 8.40
N GLY A 534 -30.80 -41.27 7.57
CA GLY A 534 -30.51 -40.72 6.24
C GLY A 534 -30.18 -39.23 6.26
N ALA A 535 -29.73 -38.74 5.12
CA ALA A 535 -29.46 -37.32 4.87
C ALA A 535 -30.52 -36.74 3.94
N TYR A 536 -31.15 -35.62 4.29
CA TYR A 536 -32.16 -35.04 3.39
C TYR A 536 -31.52 -34.19 2.29
N VAL A 537 -32.12 -34.22 1.11
CA VAL A 537 -31.77 -33.39 -0.05
C VAL A 537 -33.01 -32.53 -0.36
N PRO A 538 -33.04 -31.26 0.07
CA PRO A 538 -34.21 -30.43 -0.13
C PRO A 538 -34.31 -29.99 -1.59
N LEU A 539 -35.51 -30.14 -2.14
CA LEU A 539 -35.88 -29.72 -3.48
C LEU A 539 -36.92 -28.61 -3.36
N ASP A 540 -36.52 -27.38 -3.68
CA ASP A 540 -37.46 -26.26 -3.75
C ASP A 540 -38.34 -26.42 -5.01
N PRO A 541 -39.65 -26.66 -4.87
CA PRO A 541 -40.53 -26.86 -6.02
C PRO A 541 -40.65 -25.62 -6.93
N PHE A 542 -40.24 -24.44 -6.46
CA PHE A 542 -40.26 -23.19 -7.22
C PHE A 542 -38.97 -22.94 -8.01
N HIS A 543 -37.95 -23.79 -7.87
CA HIS A 543 -36.76 -23.72 -8.73
C HIS A 543 -37.08 -24.11 -10.18
N PRO A 544 -36.32 -23.58 -11.16
CA PRO A 544 -36.43 -24.00 -12.55
C PRO A 544 -36.27 -25.51 -12.70
N ARG A 545 -37.06 -26.11 -13.61
CA ARG A 545 -37.06 -27.58 -13.83
C ARG A 545 -35.66 -28.14 -14.08
N GLU A 546 -34.86 -27.48 -14.91
CA GLU A 546 -33.50 -27.90 -15.23
C GLU A 546 -32.61 -28.02 -13.97
N ARG A 547 -32.77 -27.09 -13.02
CA ARG A 547 -32.06 -27.14 -11.73
C ARG A 547 -32.50 -28.34 -10.90
N LEU A 548 -33.80 -28.63 -10.86
CA LEU A 548 -34.33 -29.80 -10.16
C LEU A 548 -33.89 -31.11 -10.81
N GLU A 549 -33.85 -31.18 -12.15
CA GLU A 549 -33.34 -32.32 -12.91
C GLU A 549 -31.88 -32.60 -12.59
N HIS A 550 -31.06 -31.55 -12.57
CA HIS A 550 -29.66 -31.65 -12.20
C HIS A 550 -29.48 -32.19 -10.77
N VAL A 551 -30.17 -31.61 -9.78
CA VAL A 551 -30.09 -32.06 -8.39
C VAL A 551 -30.56 -33.51 -8.23
N VAL A 552 -31.66 -33.89 -8.87
CA VAL A 552 -32.19 -35.26 -8.82
C VAL A 552 -31.20 -36.27 -9.43
N ALA A 553 -30.60 -35.91 -10.55
CA ALA A 553 -29.63 -36.76 -11.24
C ALA A 553 -28.33 -36.92 -10.44
N ASP A 554 -27.80 -35.84 -9.88
CA ASP A 554 -26.52 -35.81 -9.16
C ASP A 554 -26.64 -36.42 -7.74
N ALA A 555 -27.69 -36.04 -7.00
CA ALA A 555 -27.91 -36.54 -5.64
C ALA A 555 -28.32 -38.02 -5.60
N ALA A 556 -28.86 -38.56 -6.70
CA ALA A 556 -29.18 -39.98 -6.90
C ALA A 556 -29.85 -40.66 -5.67
N PHE A 557 -30.79 -39.97 -5.02
CA PHE A 557 -31.46 -40.50 -3.83
C PHE A 557 -32.43 -41.65 -4.20
N PRO A 558 -32.44 -42.77 -3.45
CA PRO A 558 -33.34 -43.89 -3.71
C PRO A 558 -34.80 -43.62 -3.29
N VAL A 559 -35.04 -42.63 -2.42
CA VAL A 559 -36.38 -42.29 -1.90
C VAL A 559 -36.62 -40.79 -2.03
N LEU A 560 -37.84 -40.42 -2.43
CA LEU A 560 -38.30 -39.04 -2.55
C LEU A 560 -39.58 -38.84 -1.73
N ILE A 561 -39.52 -38.00 -0.70
CA ILE A 561 -40.69 -37.49 0.01
C ILE A 561 -41.23 -36.31 -0.77
N VAL A 562 -42.50 -36.35 -1.17
CA VAL A 562 -43.12 -35.26 -1.95
C VAL A 562 -44.61 -35.10 -1.61
N GLN A 563 -45.07 -33.85 -1.59
CA GLN A 563 -46.49 -33.51 -1.40
C GLN A 563 -47.18 -33.50 -2.77
N GLU A 564 -48.44 -33.94 -2.85
CA GLU A 564 -49.10 -34.12 -4.17
C GLU A 564 -49.27 -32.79 -4.90
N SER A 565 -49.47 -31.68 -4.17
CA SER A 565 -49.59 -30.32 -4.75
C SER A 565 -48.38 -29.93 -5.60
N VAL A 566 -47.17 -30.34 -5.20
CA VAL A 566 -45.91 -29.98 -5.86
C VAL A 566 -45.27 -31.13 -6.63
N ARG A 567 -45.94 -32.28 -6.72
CA ARG A 567 -45.42 -33.45 -7.44
C ARG A 567 -45.08 -33.16 -8.90
N HIS A 568 -45.82 -32.26 -9.54
CA HIS A 568 -45.59 -31.85 -10.93
C HIS A 568 -44.27 -31.11 -11.15
N ALA A 569 -43.68 -30.53 -10.09
CA ALA A 569 -42.40 -29.83 -10.13
C ALA A 569 -41.21 -30.80 -10.13
N VAL A 570 -41.37 -31.99 -9.53
CA VAL A 570 -40.28 -32.97 -9.44
C VAL A 570 -40.15 -33.77 -10.74
N PRO A 571 -38.97 -33.76 -11.38
CA PRO A 571 -38.71 -34.54 -12.58
C PRO A 571 -38.90 -36.05 -12.38
N ALA A 572 -39.23 -36.76 -13.45
CA ALA A 572 -39.32 -38.21 -13.42
C ALA A 572 -37.94 -38.82 -13.12
N GLY A 573 -37.85 -39.61 -12.04
CA GLY A 573 -36.60 -40.23 -11.59
C GLY A 573 -36.78 -41.68 -11.17
N ARG A 574 -35.67 -42.34 -10.81
CA ARG A 574 -35.66 -43.73 -10.30
C ARG A 574 -36.01 -43.84 -8.81
N ALA A 575 -36.18 -42.70 -8.13
CA ALA A 575 -36.49 -42.65 -6.71
C ALA A 575 -37.89 -43.21 -6.43
N ARG A 576 -38.03 -43.98 -5.34
CA ARG A 576 -39.33 -44.42 -4.84
C ARG A 576 -40.03 -43.23 -4.18
N VAL A 577 -41.17 -42.84 -4.76
CA VAL A 577 -41.98 -41.73 -4.26
C VAL A 577 -42.74 -42.14 -3.00
N LEU A 578 -42.55 -41.36 -1.93
CA LEU A 578 -43.27 -41.45 -0.67
C LEU A 578 -44.15 -40.20 -0.51
N PRO A 579 -45.47 -40.29 -0.78
CA PRO A 579 -46.35 -39.15 -0.60
C PRO A 579 -46.47 -38.78 0.88
N LEU A 580 -46.48 -37.48 1.16
CA LEU A 580 -46.75 -36.92 2.49
C LEU A 580 -47.76 -35.77 2.34
N GLN A 581 -49.00 -35.99 2.77
CA GLN A 581 -50.05 -34.96 2.68
C GLN A 581 -50.26 -34.24 4.02
N ARG A 582 -50.76 -33.00 3.92
CA ARG A 582 -51.16 -32.21 5.10
C ARG A 582 -52.23 -32.95 5.91
N GLY A 583 -52.00 -33.10 7.21
CA GLY A 583 -52.98 -33.71 8.13
C GLY A 583 -53.17 -35.22 7.96
N GLU A 584 -52.31 -35.90 7.18
CA GLU A 584 -52.37 -37.35 7.02
C GLU A 584 -51.96 -38.06 8.33
N GLU A 585 -52.94 -38.63 9.03
CA GLU A 585 -52.65 -39.58 10.11
C GLU A 585 -52.28 -40.93 9.52
N VAL A 586 -50.99 -41.15 9.27
CA VAL A 586 -50.48 -42.48 8.90
C VAL A 586 -50.90 -43.47 10.00
N ALA A 587 -51.54 -44.59 9.67
CA ALA A 587 -51.98 -45.54 10.69
C ALA A 587 -50.77 -46.09 11.50
N TYR A 588 -50.71 -45.77 12.79
CA TYR A 588 -49.56 -46.08 13.65
C TYR A 588 -49.86 -47.30 14.54
N PRO A 589 -49.00 -48.33 14.59
CA PRO A 589 -49.05 -49.31 15.67
C PRO A 589 -48.89 -48.60 17.02
N LYS A 590 -49.79 -48.87 17.98
CA LYS A 590 -49.81 -48.22 19.30
C LYS A 590 -48.61 -48.59 20.19
N ASP A 591 -47.88 -49.66 19.85
CA ASP A 591 -46.76 -50.18 20.62
C ASP A 591 -45.46 -50.27 19.79
N GLY A 592 -44.34 -49.87 20.40
CA GLY A 592 -42.98 -50.10 19.89
C GLY A 592 -42.11 -48.86 20.03
N GLY A 593 -41.23 -48.85 21.05
CA GLY A 593 -40.42 -47.71 21.47
C GLY A 593 -39.30 -47.25 20.52
N ARG A 594 -38.32 -46.54 21.09
CA ARG A 594 -37.20 -45.86 20.42
C ARG A 594 -36.40 -46.83 19.53
N ARG A 595 -36.42 -46.61 18.20
CA ARG A 595 -35.36 -46.91 17.22
C ARG A 595 -35.82 -46.51 15.82
N PRO A 596 -35.07 -45.61 15.16
CA PRO A 596 -34.55 -45.98 13.85
C PRO A 596 -33.10 -45.49 13.62
N GLY A 597 -32.38 -46.15 12.71
CA GLY A 597 -31.08 -45.72 12.18
C GLY A 597 -29.86 -45.83 13.10
N GLY A 598 -28.84 -46.60 12.69
CA GLY A 598 -27.53 -46.63 13.37
C GLY A 598 -26.66 -45.40 13.07
N ALA A 599 -27.27 -44.23 12.94
CA ALA A 599 -26.57 -43.02 12.57
C ALA A 599 -25.73 -42.49 13.74
N THR A 600 -24.51 -42.07 13.41
CA THR A 600 -23.59 -41.41 14.32
C THR A 600 -23.58 -39.91 14.03
N PRO A 601 -23.05 -39.08 14.95
CA PRO A 601 -22.85 -37.64 14.71
C PRO A 601 -22.00 -37.31 13.47
N ASP A 602 -21.17 -38.26 13.01
CA ASP A 602 -20.33 -38.10 11.82
C ASP A 602 -21.07 -38.34 10.49
N ASN A 603 -22.31 -38.86 10.54
CA ASN A 603 -23.07 -39.13 9.32
C ASN A 603 -23.65 -37.86 8.70
N LEU A 604 -23.85 -37.89 7.38
CA LEU A 604 -24.49 -36.81 6.65
C LEU A 604 -25.87 -36.47 7.23
N ALA A 605 -26.06 -35.22 7.65
CA ALA A 605 -27.38 -34.70 8.03
C ALA A 605 -28.19 -34.25 6.80
N TYR A 606 -27.53 -33.64 5.82
CA TYR A 606 -28.15 -33.10 4.62
C TYR A 606 -27.15 -32.91 3.47
N VAL A 607 -27.69 -32.68 2.27
CA VAL A 607 -26.92 -32.19 1.11
C VAL A 607 -27.62 -30.96 0.54
N ILE A 608 -26.96 -29.79 0.60
CA ILE A 608 -27.49 -28.52 0.06
C ILE A 608 -26.69 -28.12 -1.18
N TYR A 609 -27.40 -27.94 -2.29
CA TYR A 609 -26.81 -27.43 -3.54
C TYR A 609 -26.77 -25.91 -3.51
N THR A 610 -25.57 -25.34 -3.58
CA THR A 610 -25.36 -23.90 -3.75
C THR A 610 -25.15 -23.55 -5.23
N SER A 611 -25.10 -22.26 -5.56
CA SER A 611 -24.68 -21.83 -6.90
C SER A 611 -23.19 -22.14 -7.07
N GLY A 612 -22.88 -23.32 -7.60
CA GLY A 612 -21.56 -23.59 -8.15
C GLY A 612 -21.40 -22.82 -9.46
N SER A 613 -20.36 -21.97 -9.53
CA SER A 613 -19.92 -21.30 -10.76
C SER A 613 -19.05 -22.24 -11.60
#